data_AF-A0A507CJT6-F1
#
_entry.id   AF-A0A507CJT6-F1
#
_cell.length_a   1.000
_cell.length_b   1.000
_cell.length_c   1.000
_cell.angle_alpha   90.00
_cell.angle_beta   90.00
_cell.angle_gamma   90.00
#
_symmetry.space_group_name_H-M   'P 1'
#
loop_
_entity.id
_entity.type
_entity.pdbx_description
1 polymer ?
#
loop_
_entity_poly.entity_id
_entity_poly.type
_entity_poly.pdbx_seq_one_letter_code
_entity_poly.pdbx_strand_id
1 'polypeptide(L)'
;MDPRTNNGIGSWFRADNSQDSTNGNSWCSFPYKDYSMGFAPDLQAMTAGSNAVYPNPLWNKYGGQYCGLEAWVYNPANGRNITMFIIDGFAHEWVKTPGSIDLMLGAYTSLAGNYPSSKNNVLSGVQWGFTGRRSQKYSFGGAGDATDSRAATGGSCSASTDCQSLCCTSAGKCTSAGSGCIASISSNKLVAESSSVVSSTSPSGVSAAQNGSPSSVPLAESSTSPSSTPATQTGGPSASPSAKSSTSQSNTPSIQNGDTLSQVTTNAPTAFLGTNNGMGSWFRADNSQDSTNGHSWCSFPYEDYSMGFAPALQTMTAGTNAVYPNPLWSEYGSQYCGLEAWVYNPANGRNISMYIIDAFGNEWVKTPGSIDFMLGAFITLAGTVPANKSVVLDGVQWGFTGRRSQKYSFGGVGDTGLAANPWDSSASTS
;
A
#
# COMPACT_ATOMS: atom_id res chain seq x y z
N MET A 1 18.11 4.07 -5.88
CA MET A 1 16.94 4.13 -6.77
C MET A 1 16.71 2.74 -7.31
N ASP A 2 15.49 2.21 -7.21
CA ASP A 2 15.13 0.91 -7.80
C ASP A 2 15.35 1.01 -9.32
N PRO A 3 16.10 0.10 -9.97
CA PRO A 3 16.31 0.11 -11.42
C PRO A 3 15.00 -0.01 -12.24
N ARG A 4 13.84 -0.18 -11.60
CA ARG A 4 12.51 -0.25 -12.24
C ARG A 4 11.70 1.05 -12.14
N THR A 5 12.27 2.13 -11.59
CA THR A 5 11.60 3.43 -11.50
C THR A 5 11.97 4.32 -12.69
N ASN A 6 10.96 4.76 -13.44
CA ASN A 6 11.09 5.81 -14.43
C ASN A 6 10.89 7.18 -13.75
N ASN A 7 11.60 8.21 -14.22
CA ASN A 7 11.50 9.57 -13.68
C ASN A 7 11.52 10.58 -14.83
N GLY A 8 10.48 11.39 -14.98
CA GLY A 8 10.40 12.38 -16.05
C GLY A 8 9.35 13.46 -15.83
N ILE A 9 8.93 14.09 -16.93
CA ILE A 9 7.85 15.09 -16.95
C ILE A 9 6.50 14.40 -17.15
N GLY A 10 5.48 14.80 -16.38
CA GLY A 10 4.08 14.47 -16.62
C GLY A 10 3.35 15.63 -17.29
N SER A 11 3.15 15.58 -18.60
CA SER A 11 2.26 16.51 -19.32
C SER A 11 0.81 16.01 -19.29
N TRP A 12 -0.10 16.68 -19.99
CA TRP A 12 -1.47 16.19 -20.10
C TRP A 12 -2.07 16.38 -21.47
N PHE A 13 -3.03 15.53 -21.86
CA PHE A 13 -3.77 15.60 -23.12
C PHE A 13 -5.27 15.33 -22.93
N ARG A 14 -6.08 15.70 -23.93
CA ARG A 14 -7.52 15.39 -24.01
C ARG A 14 -7.77 14.30 -25.03
N ALA A 15 -8.86 13.56 -24.82
CA ALA A 15 -9.22 12.41 -25.62
C ALA A 15 -9.60 12.77 -27.06
N ASP A 16 -10.32 13.87 -27.28
CA ASP A 16 -10.76 14.28 -28.62
C ASP A 16 -10.48 15.77 -28.83
N ASN A 17 -9.22 16.07 -29.19
CA ASN A 17 -8.77 17.44 -29.32
C ASN A 17 -7.67 17.60 -30.38
N SER A 18 -7.91 18.51 -31.32
CA SER A 18 -6.96 18.78 -32.41
C SER A 18 -5.62 19.35 -31.95
N GLN A 19 -5.59 20.14 -30.86
CA GLN A 19 -4.34 20.64 -30.28
C GLN A 19 -3.47 19.50 -29.73
N ASP A 20 -4.11 18.41 -29.31
CA ASP A 20 -3.47 17.24 -28.71
C ASP A 20 -3.24 16.12 -29.74
N SER A 21 -3.61 16.34 -31.00
CA SER A 21 -3.56 15.34 -32.08
C SER A 21 -4.33 14.05 -31.78
N THR A 22 -5.41 14.15 -31.01
CA THR A 22 -6.27 13.02 -30.61
C THR A 22 -7.64 13.07 -31.29
N ASN A 23 -8.33 11.93 -31.35
CA ASN A 23 -9.59 11.74 -32.09
C ASN A 23 -10.63 10.88 -31.34
N GLY A 24 -10.52 10.80 -30.02
CA GLY A 24 -11.35 9.97 -29.15
C GLY A 24 -10.97 8.49 -29.11
N ASN A 25 -10.00 8.04 -29.92
CA ASN A 25 -9.54 6.66 -29.95
C ASN A 25 -8.06 6.58 -29.62
N SER A 26 -7.69 5.58 -28.84
CA SER A 26 -6.30 5.36 -28.44
C SER A 26 -5.47 4.65 -29.49
N TRP A 27 -4.14 4.80 -29.39
CA TRP A 27 -3.18 3.86 -29.98
C TRP A 27 -3.44 2.40 -29.59
N CYS A 28 -4.07 2.16 -28.45
CA CYS A 28 -4.46 0.84 -27.97
C CYS A 28 -5.73 0.26 -28.62
N SER A 29 -6.28 0.92 -29.65
CA SER A 29 -7.43 0.47 -30.42
C SER A 29 -8.75 0.41 -29.63
N PHE A 30 -8.97 1.36 -28.71
CA PHE A 30 -10.25 1.51 -28.01
C PHE A 30 -10.60 2.99 -27.83
N PRO A 31 -11.89 3.34 -27.65
CA PRO A 31 -12.28 4.70 -27.34
C PRO A 31 -11.93 5.08 -25.89
N TYR A 32 -11.49 6.31 -25.66
CA TYR A 32 -11.22 6.86 -24.31
C TYR A 32 -11.87 8.24 -24.14
N LYS A 33 -11.80 8.80 -22.94
CA LYS A 33 -12.41 10.11 -22.60
C LYS A 33 -11.46 10.92 -21.72
N ASP A 34 -11.71 12.22 -21.60
CA ASP A 34 -10.88 13.14 -20.79
C ASP A 34 -10.75 12.72 -19.33
N TYR A 35 -11.66 11.91 -18.80
CA TYR A 35 -11.62 11.41 -17.43
C TYR A 35 -11.04 9.99 -17.29
N SER A 36 -10.59 9.36 -18.39
CA SER A 36 -9.94 8.04 -18.33
C SER A 36 -8.72 8.08 -17.41
N MET A 37 -8.58 7.09 -16.51
CA MET A 37 -7.46 7.02 -15.58
C MET A 37 -6.25 6.34 -16.24
N GLY A 38 -5.72 6.97 -17.29
CA GLY A 38 -4.59 6.44 -18.04
C GLY A 38 -3.60 7.51 -18.48
N PHE A 39 -2.47 7.01 -18.97
CA PHE A 39 -1.37 7.82 -19.49
C PHE A 39 -0.78 7.18 -20.75
N ALA A 40 0.00 7.98 -21.46
CA ALA A 40 0.74 7.64 -22.65
C ALA A 40 2.24 7.72 -22.35
N PRO A 41 3.00 6.63 -22.43
CA PRO A 41 4.47 6.68 -22.45
C PRO A 41 5.01 7.04 -23.85
N ASP A 42 6.32 7.28 -23.92
CA ASP A 42 7.04 7.45 -25.19
C ASP A 42 6.86 6.22 -26.09
N LEU A 43 6.23 6.42 -27.24
CA LEU A 43 5.98 5.37 -28.20
C LEU A 43 7.28 4.75 -28.74
N GLN A 44 8.34 5.55 -28.91
CA GLN A 44 9.61 5.04 -29.38
C GLN A 44 10.24 4.08 -28.38
N ALA A 45 10.21 4.43 -27.09
CA ALA A 45 10.67 3.56 -26.02
C ALA A 45 9.85 2.26 -25.92
N MET A 46 8.51 2.35 -25.97
CA MET A 46 7.65 1.17 -25.93
C MET A 46 7.86 0.24 -27.12
N THR A 47 8.09 0.80 -28.31
CA THR A 47 8.16 0.04 -29.56
C THR A 47 9.58 -0.26 -30.02
N ALA A 48 10.57 -0.18 -29.12
CA ALA A 48 11.97 -0.45 -29.40
C ALA A 48 12.50 0.30 -30.64
N GLY A 49 12.14 1.58 -30.76
CA GLY A 49 12.57 2.44 -31.86
C GLY A 49 11.70 2.41 -33.11
N SER A 50 10.78 1.46 -33.25
CA SER A 50 10.03 1.27 -34.51
C SER A 50 8.89 2.26 -34.71
N ASN A 51 8.49 2.99 -33.67
CA ASN A 51 7.31 3.89 -33.67
C ASN A 51 6.08 3.21 -34.27
N ALA A 52 5.80 1.98 -33.82
CA ALA A 52 4.77 1.15 -34.44
C ALA A 52 3.36 1.71 -34.16
N VAL A 53 2.77 2.33 -35.18
CA VAL A 53 1.37 2.79 -35.22
C VAL A 53 0.62 2.04 -36.33
N TYR A 54 -0.71 1.95 -36.25
CA TYR A 54 -1.50 1.35 -37.33
C TYR A 54 -1.21 2.01 -38.70
N PRO A 55 -1.05 1.25 -39.80
CA PRO A 55 -1.22 -0.19 -39.95
C PRO A 55 0.09 -1.01 -39.85
N ASN A 56 1.13 -0.51 -39.18
CA ASN A 56 2.40 -1.22 -39.02
C ASN A 56 2.17 -2.63 -38.40
N PRO A 57 2.71 -3.72 -38.97
CA PRO A 57 2.52 -5.07 -38.44
C PRO A 57 2.98 -5.27 -36.98
N LEU A 58 3.94 -4.46 -36.50
CA LEU A 58 4.42 -4.50 -35.12
C LEU A 58 3.45 -3.84 -34.12
N TRP A 59 2.44 -3.11 -34.61
CA TRP A 59 1.45 -2.43 -33.77
C TRP A 59 0.69 -3.43 -32.88
N ASN A 60 0.21 -4.55 -33.45
CA ASN A 60 -0.49 -5.58 -32.69
C ASN A 60 0.40 -6.21 -31.62
N LYS A 61 1.69 -6.42 -31.93
CA LYS A 61 2.68 -6.97 -30.99
C LYS A 61 2.86 -6.05 -29.78
N TYR A 62 3.18 -4.78 -30.03
CA TYR A 62 3.44 -3.83 -28.95
C TYR A 62 2.18 -3.40 -28.22
N GLY A 63 1.06 -3.26 -28.94
CA GLY A 63 -0.25 -3.03 -28.35
C GLY A 63 -0.59 -4.13 -27.35
N GLY A 64 -0.50 -5.41 -27.75
CA GLY A 64 -0.69 -6.55 -26.85
C GLY A 64 0.30 -6.56 -25.66
N GLN A 65 1.53 -6.10 -25.88
CA GLN A 65 2.55 -6.04 -24.83
C GLN A 65 2.28 -4.95 -23.79
N TYR A 66 1.83 -3.75 -24.16
CA TYR A 66 1.77 -2.60 -23.25
C TYR A 66 0.37 -2.11 -22.88
N CYS A 67 -0.62 -2.23 -23.77
CA CYS A 67 -1.94 -1.65 -23.53
C CYS A 67 -2.65 -2.23 -22.31
N GLY A 68 -3.05 -1.37 -21.40
CA GLY A 68 -3.74 -1.72 -20.17
C GLY A 68 -2.81 -2.14 -19.05
N LEU A 69 -1.48 -2.15 -19.24
CA LEU A 69 -0.55 -2.33 -18.13
C LEU A 69 -0.77 -1.26 -17.09
N GLU A 70 -0.92 -1.69 -15.85
CA GLU A 70 -1.10 -0.83 -14.70
C GLU A 70 0.24 -0.31 -14.19
N ALA A 71 0.29 0.96 -13.84
CA ALA A 71 1.44 1.62 -13.24
C ALA A 71 1.02 2.42 -12.01
N TRP A 72 1.90 2.48 -11.01
CA TRP A 72 1.85 3.52 -9.99
C TRP A 72 2.51 4.78 -10.55
N VAL A 73 1.96 5.96 -10.24
CA VAL A 73 2.46 7.25 -10.71
C VAL A 73 2.48 8.23 -9.54
N TYR A 74 3.67 8.67 -9.16
CA TYR A 74 3.96 9.52 -8.02
C TYR A 74 4.42 10.91 -8.43
N ASN A 75 3.80 11.94 -7.85
CA ASN A 75 4.20 13.33 -7.99
C ASN A 75 4.90 13.80 -6.71
N PRO A 76 6.24 13.97 -6.73
CA PRO A 76 6.98 14.37 -5.54
C PRO A 76 6.66 15.79 -5.07
N ALA A 77 6.14 16.67 -5.94
CA ALA A 77 5.85 18.05 -5.59
C ALA A 77 4.71 18.19 -4.57
N ASN A 78 3.78 17.24 -4.55
CA ASN A 78 2.61 17.25 -3.65
C ASN A 78 2.40 15.94 -2.88
N GLY A 79 3.28 14.95 -3.08
CA GLY A 79 3.22 13.65 -2.41
C GLY A 79 2.11 12.71 -2.90
N ARG A 80 1.38 13.05 -3.97
CA ARG A 80 0.28 12.22 -4.47
C ARG A 80 0.81 11.03 -5.26
N ASN A 81 0.20 9.88 -5.04
CA ASN A 81 0.46 8.63 -5.77
C ASN A 81 -0.87 8.08 -6.26
N ILE A 82 -0.99 7.79 -7.55
CA ILE A 82 -2.19 7.18 -8.11
C ILE A 82 -1.87 6.07 -9.09
N THR A 83 -2.77 5.11 -9.18
CA THR A 83 -2.71 4.01 -10.13
C THR A 83 -3.35 4.43 -11.45
N MET A 84 -2.67 4.15 -12.55
CA MET A 84 -3.13 4.43 -13.91
C MET A 84 -2.82 3.28 -14.85
N PHE A 85 -3.38 3.32 -16.06
CA PHE A 85 -3.11 2.33 -17.10
C PHE A 85 -2.44 2.97 -18.32
N ILE A 86 -1.57 2.23 -19.01
CA ILE A 86 -1.17 2.61 -20.36
C ILE A 86 -2.41 2.53 -21.23
N ILE A 87 -2.88 3.68 -21.68
CA ILE A 87 -4.04 3.76 -22.57
C ILE A 87 -3.69 4.26 -23.96
N ASP A 88 -2.49 4.80 -24.16
CA ASP A 88 -2.06 5.39 -25.42
C ASP A 88 -0.52 5.40 -25.51
N GLY A 89 0.04 5.96 -26.59
CA GLY A 89 1.46 6.29 -26.70
C GLY A 89 1.64 7.65 -27.38
N PHE A 90 2.57 8.47 -26.90
CA PHE A 90 2.82 9.79 -27.49
C PHE A 90 4.13 9.83 -28.26
N ALA A 91 4.21 10.75 -29.23
CA ALA A 91 5.31 10.82 -30.16
C ALA A 91 6.61 11.33 -29.49
N HIS A 92 7.74 10.74 -29.88
CA HIS A 92 9.02 10.93 -29.21
C HIS A 92 9.53 12.38 -29.24
N GLU A 93 9.18 13.17 -30.28
CA GLU A 93 9.58 14.58 -30.37
C GLU A 93 9.05 15.45 -29.22
N TRP A 94 8.03 14.99 -28.51
CA TRP A 94 7.47 15.66 -27.34
C TRP A 94 8.10 15.19 -26.02
N VAL A 95 8.92 14.15 -26.04
CA VAL A 95 9.66 13.64 -24.88
C VAL A 95 10.72 14.66 -24.50
N LYS A 96 10.64 15.18 -23.27
CA LYS A 96 11.62 16.15 -22.75
C LYS A 96 12.71 15.50 -21.91
N THR A 97 12.38 14.37 -21.29
CA THR A 97 13.29 13.57 -20.46
C THR A 97 12.95 12.09 -20.63
N PRO A 98 13.91 11.17 -20.49
CA PRO A 98 13.59 9.75 -20.32
C PRO A 98 12.51 9.57 -19.25
N GLY A 99 11.56 8.67 -19.46
CA GLY A 99 10.45 8.46 -18.51
C GLY A 99 9.35 9.53 -18.52
N SER A 100 9.38 10.51 -19.44
CA SER A 100 8.24 11.39 -19.67
C SER A 100 6.97 10.61 -20.01
N ILE A 101 5.84 11.08 -19.49
CA ILE A 101 4.50 10.54 -19.75
C ILE A 101 3.54 11.68 -20.06
N ASP A 102 2.56 11.43 -20.91
CA ASP A 102 1.44 12.32 -21.16
C ASP A 102 0.19 11.76 -20.49
N LEU A 103 -0.41 12.50 -19.56
CA LEU A 103 -1.51 12.01 -18.73
C LEU A 103 -2.85 12.42 -19.35
N MET A 104 -3.86 11.54 -19.33
CA MET A 104 -5.21 12.00 -19.66
C MET A 104 -5.63 13.11 -18.67
N LEU A 105 -6.35 14.13 -19.12
CA LEU A 105 -6.65 15.34 -18.34
C LEU A 105 -7.21 15.06 -16.92
N GLY A 106 -8.11 14.09 -16.77
CA GLY A 106 -8.64 13.65 -15.48
C GLY A 106 -7.57 13.01 -14.60
N ALA A 107 -6.73 12.14 -15.19
CA ALA A 107 -5.61 11.52 -14.52
C ALA A 107 -4.57 12.56 -14.06
N TYR A 108 -4.26 13.55 -14.90
CA TYR A 108 -3.42 14.70 -14.54
C TYR A 108 -4.02 15.48 -13.37
N THR A 109 -5.31 15.82 -13.45
CA THR A 109 -6.00 16.62 -12.41
C THR A 109 -5.97 15.89 -11.07
N SER A 110 -6.17 14.58 -11.05
CA SER A 110 -6.05 13.74 -9.85
C SER A 110 -4.64 13.74 -9.26
N LEU A 111 -3.60 13.63 -10.10
CA LEU A 111 -2.19 13.60 -9.68
C LEU A 111 -1.65 14.98 -9.27
N ALA A 112 -2.02 16.03 -9.99
CA ALA A 112 -1.64 17.42 -9.71
C ALA A 112 -2.38 17.97 -8.48
N GLY A 113 -3.61 17.51 -8.26
CA GLY A 113 -4.52 18.05 -7.24
C GLY A 113 -5.25 19.31 -7.69
N ASN A 114 -5.09 19.73 -8.94
CA ASN A 114 -5.74 20.90 -9.53
C ASN A 114 -5.85 20.77 -11.05
N TYR A 115 -6.83 21.45 -11.63
CA TYR A 115 -6.99 21.54 -13.09
C TYR A 115 -5.92 22.45 -13.70
N PRO A 116 -5.27 22.08 -14.83
CA PRO A 116 -4.26 22.91 -15.47
C PRO A 116 -4.89 24.13 -16.17
N SER A 117 -4.34 25.32 -15.92
CA SER A 117 -4.79 26.56 -16.58
C SER A 117 -4.31 26.71 -18.02
N SER A 118 -3.28 25.97 -18.42
CA SER A 118 -2.62 26.04 -19.72
C SER A 118 -2.03 24.69 -20.09
N LYS A 119 -1.93 24.41 -21.40
CA LYS A 119 -1.28 23.20 -21.95
C LYS A 119 0.20 23.11 -21.55
N ASN A 120 0.83 24.24 -21.22
CA ASN A 120 2.22 24.30 -20.77
C ASN A 120 2.39 23.99 -19.29
N ASN A 121 1.31 23.81 -18.52
CA ASN A 121 1.41 23.32 -17.15
C ASN A 121 1.76 21.84 -17.18
N VAL A 122 2.94 21.49 -16.65
CA VAL A 122 3.44 20.13 -16.55
C VAL A 122 3.89 19.82 -15.13
N LEU A 123 3.88 18.54 -14.77
CA LEU A 123 4.43 18.04 -13.51
C LEU A 123 5.90 17.67 -13.70
N SER A 124 6.78 18.23 -12.89
CA SER A 124 8.22 17.94 -12.93
C SER A 124 8.60 16.79 -11.98
N GLY A 125 9.45 15.87 -12.43
CA GLY A 125 10.00 14.82 -11.57
C GLY A 125 9.00 13.72 -11.24
N VAL A 126 7.99 13.52 -12.08
CA VAL A 126 7.01 12.44 -11.93
C VAL A 126 7.74 11.11 -12.00
N GLN A 127 7.49 10.27 -11.01
CA GLN A 127 8.05 8.92 -10.91
C GLN A 127 6.97 7.90 -11.22
N TRP A 128 7.30 6.85 -11.96
CA TRP A 128 6.33 5.79 -12.23
C TRP A 128 7.00 4.44 -12.49
N GLY A 129 6.23 3.38 -12.31
CA GLY A 129 6.67 2.02 -12.58
C GLY A 129 5.49 1.06 -12.72
N PHE A 130 5.69 -0.02 -13.47
CA PHE A 130 4.65 -1.02 -13.64
C PHE A 130 4.38 -1.78 -12.35
N THR A 131 3.10 -1.99 -12.08
CA THR A 131 2.67 -2.94 -11.04
C THR A 131 2.76 -4.36 -11.61
N GLY A 132 2.55 -4.54 -12.92
CA GLY A 132 2.46 -5.87 -13.54
C GLY A 132 1.03 -6.42 -13.54
N ARG A 133 0.05 -5.67 -13.05
CA ARG A 133 -1.37 -5.92 -13.35
C ARG A 133 -1.71 -5.38 -14.74
N ARG A 134 -2.79 -5.88 -15.32
CA ARG A 134 -3.35 -5.42 -16.60
C ARG A 134 -4.86 -5.27 -16.49
N SER A 135 -5.38 -4.16 -16.99
CA SER A 135 -6.81 -3.95 -17.16
C SER A 135 -7.30 -4.61 -18.45
N GLN A 136 -8.34 -5.44 -18.37
CA GLN A 136 -9.04 -5.97 -19.55
C GLN A 136 -9.86 -4.88 -20.26
N LYS A 137 -10.32 -3.87 -19.52
CA LYS A 137 -11.02 -2.72 -20.12
C LYS A 137 -10.09 -1.94 -21.06
N TYR A 138 -8.83 -1.76 -20.66
CA TYR A 138 -7.81 -1.01 -21.40
C TYR A 138 -6.80 -1.93 -22.11
N SER A 139 -7.11 -3.22 -22.29
CA SER A 139 -6.26 -4.09 -23.10
C SER A 139 -6.30 -3.67 -24.56
N PHE A 140 -5.35 -4.14 -25.36
CA PHE A 140 -5.36 -3.88 -26.80
C PHE A 140 -6.66 -4.37 -27.44
N GLY A 141 -7.39 -3.47 -28.11
CA GLY A 141 -8.73 -3.75 -28.66
C GLY A 141 -9.83 -3.94 -27.60
N GLY A 142 -9.58 -3.54 -26.36
CA GLY A 142 -10.54 -3.61 -25.26
C GLY A 142 -11.74 -2.68 -25.42
N ALA A 143 -12.64 -2.70 -24.45
CA ALA A 143 -13.85 -1.87 -24.48
C ALA A 143 -13.57 -0.37 -24.31
N GLY A 144 -12.45 -0.01 -23.67
CA GLY A 144 -12.14 1.38 -23.33
C GLY A 144 -13.25 2.03 -22.50
N ASP A 145 -13.52 3.30 -22.76
CA ASP A 145 -14.57 4.11 -22.13
C ASP A 145 -15.75 4.35 -23.10
N ALA A 146 -16.08 3.36 -23.94
CA ALA A 146 -17.09 3.47 -25.01
C ALA A 146 -18.50 3.85 -24.53
N THR A 147 -18.89 3.38 -23.34
CA THR A 147 -20.27 3.49 -22.81
C THR A 147 -20.43 4.56 -21.74
N ASP A 148 -19.38 5.31 -21.46
CA ASP A 148 -19.35 6.19 -20.31
C ASP A 148 -19.64 7.64 -20.76
N SER A 149 -20.87 8.06 -20.48
CA SER A 149 -21.45 9.35 -20.90
C SER A 149 -21.12 10.50 -19.93
N ARG A 150 -20.19 10.30 -18.99
CA ARG A 150 -19.71 11.35 -18.09
C ARG A 150 -19.07 12.49 -18.89
N ALA A 151 -19.80 13.58 -19.10
CA ALA A 151 -19.29 14.73 -19.83
C ALA A 151 -18.18 15.42 -19.02
N ALA A 152 -17.04 15.71 -19.67
CA ALA A 152 -15.95 16.53 -19.12
C ALA A 152 -16.40 17.96 -18.74
N THR A 153 -17.60 18.35 -19.17
CA THR A 153 -18.26 19.61 -18.89
C THR A 153 -19.63 19.38 -18.25
N GLY A 154 -19.65 19.20 -16.93
CA GLY A 154 -20.86 19.44 -16.12
C GLY A 154 -22.03 18.47 -16.32
N GLY A 155 -21.76 17.21 -16.66
CA GLY A 155 -22.78 16.14 -16.64
C GLY A 155 -23.32 15.90 -15.22
N SER A 156 -24.56 15.42 -15.16
CA SER A 156 -25.20 15.01 -13.90
C SER A 156 -24.60 13.69 -13.39
N CYS A 157 -24.11 13.69 -12.17
CA CYS A 157 -23.42 12.60 -11.49
C CYS A 157 -24.31 12.14 -10.32
N SER A 158 -24.80 10.90 -10.38
CA SER A 158 -25.49 10.26 -9.25
C SER A 158 -24.49 10.01 -8.12
N ALA A 159 -24.88 10.28 -6.87
CA ALA A 159 -24.05 10.22 -5.66
C ALA A 159 -23.60 8.81 -5.23
N SER A 160 -23.20 7.97 -6.17
CA SER A 160 -22.58 6.66 -5.99
C SER A 160 -21.17 6.75 -6.54
N THR A 161 -20.16 6.46 -5.72
CA THR A 161 -18.80 5.89 -5.98
C THR A 161 -17.95 6.34 -7.19
N ASP A 162 -18.48 7.13 -8.11
CA ASP A 162 -18.04 7.31 -9.49
C ASP A 162 -17.44 8.71 -9.73
N CYS A 163 -17.22 9.47 -8.65
CA CYS A 163 -16.73 10.85 -8.62
C CYS A 163 -15.29 10.96 -8.06
N GLN A 164 -14.47 9.91 -8.15
CA GLN A 164 -13.13 9.91 -7.55
C GLN A 164 -12.15 10.91 -8.21
N SER A 165 -12.42 11.40 -9.43
CA SER A 165 -11.59 12.41 -10.12
C SER A 165 -12.26 13.77 -10.36
N LEU A 166 -13.57 13.91 -10.10
CA LEU A 166 -14.32 15.15 -10.30
C LEU A 166 -15.30 15.37 -9.14
N CYS A 167 -15.36 16.59 -8.61
CA CYS A 167 -16.19 16.87 -7.45
C CYS A 167 -17.66 16.94 -7.85
N CYS A 168 -18.46 16.01 -7.33
CA CYS A 168 -19.91 16.08 -7.36
C CYS A 168 -20.39 17.20 -6.42
N THR A 169 -21.04 18.25 -6.95
CA THR A 169 -21.79 19.22 -6.12
C THR A 169 -23.05 18.57 -5.54
N SER A 170 -23.63 19.15 -4.48
CA SER A 170 -24.91 18.69 -3.89
C SER A 170 -26.10 18.75 -4.87
N ALA A 171 -25.95 19.44 -6.01
CA ALA A 171 -26.90 19.45 -7.12
C ALA A 171 -26.64 18.35 -8.16
N GLY A 172 -25.74 17.40 -7.88
CA GLY A 172 -25.38 16.32 -8.78
C GLY A 172 -24.62 16.77 -10.02
N LYS A 173 -23.97 17.95 -10.03
CA LYS A 173 -23.12 18.36 -11.16
C LYS A 173 -21.65 18.13 -10.83
N CYS A 174 -20.92 17.48 -11.73
CA CYS A 174 -19.47 17.36 -11.64
C CYS A 174 -18.81 18.70 -12.02
N THR A 175 -18.11 19.33 -11.08
CA THR A 175 -17.23 20.50 -11.36
C THR A 175 -15.77 20.10 -11.20
N SER A 176 -14.91 20.67 -12.05
CA SER A 176 -13.45 20.51 -11.97
C SER A 176 -12.94 20.75 -10.55
N ALA A 177 -12.00 19.93 -10.09
CA ALA A 177 -11.38 20.02 -8.77
C ALA A 177 -10.65 21.37 -8.60
N GLY A 178 -11.38 22.36 -8.11
CA GLY A 178 -10.84 23.57 -7.49
C GLY A 178 -10.75 23.35 -5.98
N SER A 179 -10.00 24.23 -5.30
CA SER A 179 -9.50 24.17 -3.92
C SER A 179 -10.51 23.92 -2.77
N GLY A 180 -11.78 23.61 -3.06
CA GLY A 180 -12.84 23.32 -2.10
C GLY A 180 -13.17 21.84 -1.90
N CYS A 181 -12.55 20.92 -2.64
CA CYS A 181 -12.80 19.48 -2.47
C CYS A 181 -11.87 18.86 -1.43
N ILE A 182 -12.03 19.28 -0.18
CA ILE A 182 -11.66 18.41 0.94
C ILE A 182 -12.73 17.34 0.98
N ALA A 183 -12.33 16.08 0.80
CA ALA A 183 -13.17 14.95 1.11
C ALA A 183 -13.74 15.16 2.53
N SER A 184 -15.04 15.43 2.65
CA SER A 184 -15.74 15.28 3.91
C SER A 184 -15.76 13.80 4.26
N ILE A 185 -14.63 13.31 4.74
CA ILE A 185 -14.54 12.05 5.47
C ILE A 185 -15.12 12.37 6.84
N SER A 186 -16.42 12.12 6.98
CA SER A 186 -17.14 11.91 8.24
C SER A 186 -16.67 12.73 9.45
N SER A 187 -17.16 13.97 9.58
CA SER A 187 -17.43 14.47 10.93
C SER A 187 -18.48 13.56 11.55
N ASN A 188 -18.14 12.94 12.69
CA ASN A 188 -19.04 12.16 13.52
C ASN A 188 -20.46 12.75 13.50
N LYS A 189 -21.42 11.94 13.05
CA LYS A 189 -22.85 12.18 13.26
C LYS A 189 -23.09 12.08 14.77
N LEU A 190 -22.88 13.18 15.48
CA LEU A 190 -23.48 13.38 16.79
C LEU A 190 -24.99 13.37 16.57
N VAL A 191 -25.64 12.39 17.17
CA VAL A 191 -27.08 12.31 17.29
C VAL A 191 -27.52 13.57 18.05
N ALA A 192 -28.10 14.53 17.34
CA ALA A 192 -28.86 15.59 17.97
C ALA A 192 -30.23 15.01 18.32
N GLU A 193 -30.48 14.82 19.62
CA GLU A 193 -31.82 14.61 20.16
C GLU A 193 -32.70 15.80 19.77
N SER A 194 -33.82 15.52 19.11
CA SER A 194 -34.89 16.49 18.92
C SER A 194 -35.60 16.72 20.25
N SER A 195 -35.39 17.91 20.82
CA SER A 195 -36.22 18.49 21.86
C SER A 195 -37.64 18.71 21.34
N SER A 196 -38.64 18.03 21.91
CA SER A 196 -40.03 18.45 21.87
C SER A 196 -40.50 18.77 23.27
N VAL A 197 -40.95 20.01 23.41
CA VAL A 197 -41.49 20.65 24.61
C VAL A 197 -42.91 20.14 24.84
N VAL A 198 -43.19 19.55 26.00
CA VAL A 198 -44.53 19.55 26.60
C VAL A 198 -44.42 19.65 28.12
N SER A 199 -44.95 20.75 28.66
CA SER A 199 -45.18 21.02 30.08
C SER A 199 -46.15 20.03 30.73
N SER A 200 -45.92 19.65 32.00
CA SER A 200 -46.91 19.79 33.08
C SER A 200 -46.42 19.25 34.44
N THR A 201 -46.50 20.15 35.44
CA THR A 201 -46.87 19.96 36.86
C THR A 201 -46.20 18.89 37.75
N SER A 202 -45.48 19.39 38.76
CA SER A 202 -45.19 18.79 40.08
C SER A 202 -46.47 18.36 40.83
N PRO A 203 -46.43 17.46 41.84
CA PRO A 203 -45.88 17.82 43.16
C PRO A 203 -45.17 16.70 43.99
N SER A 204 -44.27 17.18 44.85
CA SER A 204 -44.01 16.81 46.26
C SER A 204 -44.10 15.35 46.75
N GLY A 205 -43.01 14.87 47.34
CA GLY A 205 -43.00 13.71 48.24
C GLY A 205 -41.66 13.58 48.98
N VAL A 206 -41.70 13.77 50.30
CA VAL A 206 -40.58 13.86 51.26
C VAL A 206 -40.26 12.49 51.84
N SER A 207 -39.00 12.26 52.25
CA SER A 207 -38.46 11.45 53.39
C SER A 207 -37.20 10.69 52.96
N ALA A 208 -35.96 10.92 53.46
CA ALA A 208 -35.39 10.97 54.82
C ALA A 208 -34.84 9.62 55.33
N ALA A 209 -33.64 9.72 55.94
CA ALA A 209 -32.91 8.81 56.84
C ALA A 209 -31.95 7.78 56.17
N GLN A 210 -30.62 7.96 56.34
CA GLN A 210 -29.70 7.42 57.40
C GLN A 210 -29.08 6.08 56.94
N ASN A 211 -27.83 5.68 57.20
CA ASN A 211 -26.77 6.03 58.16
C ASN A 211 -25.46 5.44 57.60
N GLY A 212 -24.31 6.12 57.76
CA GLY A 212 -23.16 5.67 58.57
C GLY A 212 -22.25 4.62 57.89
N SER A 213 -20.93 4.57 58.02
CA SER A 213 -19.86 5.37 58.64
C SER A 213 -18.54 4.71 58.12
N PRO A 214 -17.38 5.37 58.15
CA PRO A 214 -16.14 4.87 57.55
C PRO A 214 -15.32 4.02 58.53
N SER A 215 -14.42 3.18 58.02
CA SER A 215 -13.38 2.56 58.85
C SER A 215 -12.03 2.58 58.15
N SER A 216 -11.08 3.20 58.83
CA SER A 216 -9.66 3.33 58.51
C SER A 216 -8.89 2.90 59.75
N VAL A 217 -7.93 1.97 59.64
CA VAL A 217 -6.79 1.90 60.56
C VAL A 217 -5.58 1.22 59.87
N PRO A 218 -4.35 1.74 60.06
CA PRO A 218 -3.08 1.15 59.60
C PRO A 218 -2.38 0.33 60.70
N LEU A 219 -1.30 -0.39 60.36
CA LEU A 219 -0.26 -0.74 61.35
C LEU A 219 1.11 -0.95 60.69
N ALA A 220 2.14 -0.54 61.42
CA ALA A 220 3.53 -0.36 61.03
C ALA A 220 4.45 -1.41 61.68
N GLU A 221 5.78 -1.18 61.52
CA GLU A 221 6.94 -1.75 62.24
C GLU A 221 7.46 -3.10 61.74
N SER A 222 8.76 -3.45 61.74
CA SER A 222 10.05 -2.80 62.01
C SER A 222 11.10 -3.93 61.86
N SER A 223 12.30 -3.66 61.33
CA SER A 223 13.60 -3.92 62.02
C SER A 223 14.81 -4.17 61.09
N THR A 224 15.77 -3.24 61.21
CA THR A 224 17.23 -3.37 61.40
C THR A 224 18.17 -4.05 60.39
N SER A 225 19.15 -3.23 59.97
CA SER A 225 20.49 -3.52 59.38
C SER A 225 21.46 -4.25 60.35
N PRO A 226 22.69 -4.64 59.93
CA PRO A 226 23.86 -3.72 59.84
C PRO A 226 24.79 -3.99 58.61
N SER A 227 25.35 -2.97 57.96
CA SER A 227 26.62 -2.25 58.21
C SER A 227 27.89 -2.90 57.63
N SER A 228 28.52 -2.23 56.66
CA SER A 228 29.95 -1.84 56.71
C SER A 228 30.35 -0.97 55.49
N THR A 229 30.77 0.26 55.79
CA THR A 229 31.62 1.18 54.99
C THR A 229 33.09 0.99 55.48
N PRO A 230 34.14 1.81 55.14
CA PRO A 230 34.25 3.01 54.27
C PRO A 230 35.57 3.16 53.44
N ALA A 231 35.60 4.14 52.51
CA ALA A 231 36.70 5.10 52.26
C ALA A 231 36.28 6.05 51.09
N THR A 232 35.85 7.32 51.30
CA THR A 232 36.64 8.59 51.39
C THR A 232 37.65 8.76 50.23
N GLN A 233 37.76 9.88 49.48
CA GLN A 233 37.74 11.29 49.88
C GLN A 233 37.74 12.26 48.65
N THR A 234 36.98 13.37 48.79
CA THR A 234 37.21 14.78 48.35
C THR A 234 37.39 15.25 46.89
N GLY A 235 36.61 16.30 46.56
CA GLY A 235 37.05 17.44 45.75
C GLY A 235 35.96 18.10 44.88
N GLY A 236 35.28 19.15 45.36
CA GLY A 236 34.51 20.09 44.52
C GLY A 236 35.33 21.34 44.16
N PRO A 237 34.72 22.47 43.74
CA PRO A 237 33.64 22.67 42.76
C PRO A 237 34.10 23.60 41.60
N SER A 238 33.41 23.64 40.45
CA SER A 238 33.47 24.82 39.58
C SER A 238 32.25 24.91 38.65
N ALA A 239 31.73 26.12 38.52
CA ALA A 239 30.49 26.49 37.86
C ALA A 239 30.61 26.61 36.33
N SER A 240 29.51 26.27 35.64
CA SER A 240 28.88 26.84 34.42
C SER A 240 29.73 27.63 33.39
N PRO A 241 29.49 27.44 32.08
CA PRO A 241 28.22 27.91 31.50
C PRO A 241 27.56 27.04 30.42
N SER A 242 26.27 27.31 30.26
CA SER A 242 25.32 26.85 29.26
C SER A 242 25.83 26.87 27.82
N ALA A 243 25.65 25.75 27.11
CA ALA A 243 25.58 25.70 25.66
C ALA A 243 24.26 25.04 25.25
N LYS A 244 23.41 25.81 24.55
CA LYS A 244 22.16 25.36 23.93
C LYS A 244 22.49 24.35 22.83
N SER A 245 22.26 23.07 23.08
CA SER A 245 22.25 22.04 22.04
C SER A 245 20.89 22.07 21.34
N SER A 246 20.90 22.51 20.09
CA SER A 246 19.77 22.47 19.17
C SER A 246 19.31 21.03 18.94
N THR A 247 18.05 20.76 19.28
CA THR A 247 17.33 19.52 18.98
C THR A 247 17.25 19.32 17.47
N SER A 248 18.01 18.36 16.94
CA SER A 248 17.86 17.90 15.56
C SER A 248 16.56 17.11 15.45
N GLN A 249 15.52 17.76 14.91
CA GLN A 249 14.30 17.08 14.47
C GLN A 249 14.66 16.08 13.37
N SER A 250 14.60 14.80 13.72
CA SER A 250 14.56 13.70 12.76
C SER A 250 13.31 13.85 11.90
N ASN A 251 13.47 14.27 10.66
CA ASN A 251 12.42 14.26 9.64
C ASN A 251 12.10 12.81 9.27
N THR A 252 11.16 12.21 9.98
CA THR A 252 10.55 10.93 9.60
C THR A 252 9.70 11.15 8.34
N PRO A 253 9.95 10.46 7.22
CA PRO A 253 9.05 10.50 6.06
C PRO A 253 7.71 9.85 6.44
N SER A 254 6.67 10.65 6.52
CA SER A 254 5.28 10.20 6.65
C SER A 254 4.84 9.60 5.33
N ILE A 255 5.01 8.28 5.15
CA ILE A 255 4.39 7.54 4.03
C ILE A 255 2.90 7.40 4.35
N GLN A 256 2.08 8.34 3.85
CA GLN A 256 0.63 8.18 3.84
C GLN A 256 0.22 7.28 2.68
N ASN A 257 0.35 5.97 2.86
CA ASN A 257 -0.30 4.98 2.01
C ASN A 257 -1.75 4.78 2.50
N GLY A 258 -2.62 5.71 2.08
CA GLY A 258 -4.06 5.62 2.24
C GLY A 258 -4.65 4.61 1.26
N ASP A 259 -5.00 3.44 1.81
CA ASP A 259 -6.13 2.58 1.48
C ASP A 259 -6.62 2.56 0.02
N THR A 260 -6.08 1.62 -0.77
CA THR A 260 -6.62 1.27 -2.10
C THR A 260 -6.96 -0.21 -2.18
N LEU A 261 -7.53 -0.76 -1.11
CA LEU A 261 -8.05 -2.12 -1.09
C LEU A 261 -9.59 -2.12 -1.16
N SER A 262 -10.13 -1.59 -2.25
CA SER A 262 -11.56 -1.68 -2.55
C SER A 262 -11.76 -1.81 -4.06
N GLN A 263 -11.36 -2.95 -4.61
CA GLN A 263 -11.88 -3.43 -5.89
C GLN A 263 -12.39 -4.86 -5.72
N VAL A 264 -13.72 -4.93 -5.54
CA VAL A 264 -14.68 -5.95 -5.99
C VAL A 264 -14.05 -7.24 -6.53
N THR A 265 -13.58 -8.07 -5.62
CA THR A 265 -13.73 -9.53 -5.72
C THR A 265 -14.37 -9.94 -4.39
N THR A 266 -15.27 -10.93 -4.39
CA THR A 266 -15.90 -11.45 -3.16
C THR A 266 -14.90 -12.02 -2.14
N ASN A 267 -13.59 -12.00 -2.46
CA ASN A 267 -12.50 -12.61 -1.71
C ASN A 267 -11.37 -11.60 -1.40
N ALA A 268 -11.66 -10.30 -1.32
CA ALA A 268 -10.67 -9.31 -0.88
C ALA A 268 -10.28 -9.55 0.59
N PRO A 269 -9.02 -9.37 1.00
CA PRO A 269 -8.62 -9.53 2.39
C PRO A 269 -9.34 -8.49 3.25
N THR A 270 -9.94 -8.94 4.33
CA THR A 270 -10.71 -8.10 5.27
C THR A 270 -9.85 -7.53 6.40
N ALA A 271 -8.62 -8.01 6.53
CA ALA A 271 -7.65 -7.60 7.54
C ALA A 271 -6.36 -7.06 6.92
N PHE A 272 -5.50 -6.46 7.76
CA PHE A 272 -4.23 -5.85 7.37
C PHE A 272 -4.37 -4.70 6.35
N LEU A 273 -5.43 -3.91 6.48
CA LEU A 273 -5.67 -2.75 5.63
C LEU A 273 -4.64 -1.65 5.86
N GLY A 274 -4.29 -0.92 4.81
CA GLY A 274 -3.33 0.19 4.89
C GLY A 274 -1.90 -0.25 5.21
N THR A 275 -1.20 0.59 5.98
CA THR A 275 0.17 0.32 6.45
C THR A 275 0.13 -0.38 7.80
N ASN A 276 0.71 -1.57 7.87
CA ASN A 276 0.90 -2.35 9.08
C ASN A 276 2.31 -2.11 9.62
N ASN A 277 2.45 -2.13 10.94
CA ASN A 277 3.74 -2.01 11.62
C ASN A 277 3.89 -3.14 12.65
N GLY A 278 5.03 -3.83 12.63
CA GLY A 278 5.30 -4.84 13.63
C GLY A 278 6.70 -5.44 13.57
N MET A 279 6.86 -6.53 14.32
CA MET A 279 8.10 -7.29 14.35
C MET A 279 8.16 -8.23 13.15
N GLY A 280 9.35 -8.35 12.55
CA GLY A 280 9.65 -9.30 11.49
C GLY A 280 10.58 -10.41 12.00
N SER A 281 10.04 -11.60 12.27
CA SER A 281 10.84 -12.80 12.58
C SER A 281 11.21 -13.57 11.31
N TRP A 282 11.84 -14.74 11.44
CA TRP A 282 12.10 -15.59 10.28
C TRP A 282 11.95 -17.09 10.54
N PHE A 283 11.58 -17.83 9.49
CA PHE A 283 11.39 -19.27 9.48
C PHE A 283 12.05 -19.93 8.26
N ARG A 284 12.22 -21.25 8.35
CA ARG A 284 12.72 -22.13 7.28
C ARG A 284 11.59 -23.02 6.77
N ALA A 285 11.69 -23.46 5.52
CA ALA A 285 10.67 -24.20 4.81
C ALA A 285 10.44 -25.61 5.41
N ASP A 286 11.50 -26.34 5.71
CA ASP A 286 11.40 -27.71 6.23
C ASP A 286 12.23 -27.82 7.50
N ASN A 287 11.67 -27.32 8.61
CA ASN A 287 12.38 -27.26 9.87
C ASN A 287 11.50 -27.48 11.09
N SER A 288 11.84 -28.49 11.88
CA SER A 288 11.09 -28.84 13.09
C SER A 288 11.11 -27.76 14.17
N GLN A 289 12.15 -26.91 14.24
CA GLN A 289 12.18 -25.79 15.19
C GLN A 289 11.20 -24.69 14.81
N ASP A 290 10.84 -24.61 13.52
CA ASP A 290 9.92 -23.63 12.95
C ASP A 290 8.51 -24.19 12.76
N SER A 291 8.28 -25.45 13.15
CA SER A 291 7.02 -26.18 12.94
C SER A 291 6.58 -26.25 11.47
N THR A 292 7.55 -26.27 10.55
CA THR A 292 7.32 -26.38 9.10
C THR A 292 7.72 -27.75 8.56
N ASN A 293 7.19 -28.11 7.39
CA ASN A 293 7.29 -29.45 6.78
C ASN A 293 7.47 -29.41 5.24
N GLY A 294 8.01 -28.31 4.73
CA GLY A 294 8.17 -28.04 3.30
C GLY A 294 6.89 -27.68 2.56
N HIS A 295 5.72 -27.65 3.24
CA HIS A 295 4.43 -27.31 2.64
C HIS A 295 3.78 -26.14 3.38
N SER A 296 3.38 -25.13 2.62
CA SER A 296 2.69 -23.98 3.16
C SER A 296 1.28 -24.28 3.66
N TRP A 297 0.79 -23.43 4.57
CA TRP A 297 -0.64 -23.24 4.80
C TRP A 297 -1.40 -22.91 3.50
N CYS A 298 -0.75 -22.35 2.49
CA CYS A 298 -1.30 -22.08 1.17
C CYS A 298 -1.40 -23.30 0.23
N SER A 299 -1.10 -24.51 0.73
CA SER A 299 -1.24 -25.78 0.01
C SER A 299 -0.29 -25.94 -1.20
N PHE A 300 0.91 -25.39 -1.11
CA PHE A 300 1.99 -25.60 -2.09
C PHE A 300 3.35 -25.77 -1.41
N PRO A 301 4.32 -26.44 -2.05
CA PRO A 301 5.68 -26.56 -1.54
C PRO A 301 6.46 -25.25 -1.64
N TYR A 302 7.35 -25.00 -0.69
CA TYR A 302 8.23 -23.83 -0.69
C TYR A 302 9.66 -24.18 -0.24
N GLU A 303 10.61 -23.25 -0.36
CA GLU A 303 12.02 -23.44 0.01
C GLU A 303 12.53 -22.27 0.85
N ASP A 304 13.63 -22.44 1.60
CA ASP A 304 14.18 -21.42 2.50
C ASP A 304 14.39 -20.04 1.86
N TYR A 305 14.59 -19.99 0.54
CA TYR A 305 14.84 -18.77 -0.21
C TYR A 305 13.63 -18.26 -1.02
N SER A 306 12.44 -18.83 -0.81
CA SER A 306 11.18 -18.27 -1.32
C SER A 306 11.01 -16.82 -0.87
N MET A 307 10.66 -15.92 -1.80
CA MET A 307 10.41 -14.49 -1.48
C MET A 307 9.01 -14.29 -0.90
N GLY A 308 8.73 -14.94 0.22
CA GLY A 308 7.43 -14.89 0.88
C GLY A 308 7.50 -14.71 2.39
N PHE A 309 6.35 -14.38 2.97
CA PHE A 309 6.16 -14.17 4.40
C PHE A 309 4.84 -14.78 4.87
N ALA A 310 4.70 -14.88 6.18
CA ALA A 310 3.54 -15.37 6.88
C ALA A 310 2.98 -14.25 7.78
N PRO A 311 1.73 -13.80 7.59
CA PRO A 311 1.01 -12.99 8.57
C PRO A 311 0.39 -13.87 9.67
N ALA A 312 -0.13 -13.23 10.70
CA ALA A 312 -0.83 -13.90 11.79
C ALA A 312 -2.07 -14.67 11.28
N LEU A 313 -2.10 -15.99 11.47
CA LEU A 313 -3.19 -16.87 11.04
C LEU A 313 -4.54 -16.42 11.62
N GLN A 314 -4.56 -16.08 12.91
CA GLN A 314 -5.80 -15.68 13.59
C GLN A 314 -6.42 -14.44 12.95
N THR A 315 -5.60 -13.46 12.58
CA THR A 315 -6.08 -12.24 11.91
C THR A 315 -6.56 -12.54 10.49
N MET A 316 -5.80 -13.33 9.72
CA MET A 316 -6.20 -13.74 8.37
C MET A 316 -7.54 -14.48 8.34
N THR A 317 -7.77 -15.33 9.35
CA THR A 317 -8.93 -16.22 9.42
C THR A 317 -10.04 -15.71 10.33
N ALA A 318 -10.06 -14.40 10.62
CA ALA A 318 -11.08 -13.75 11.45
C ALA A 318 -11.34 -14.48 12.79
N GLY A 319 -10.28 -15.00 13.42
CA GLY A 319 -10.35 -15.70 14.70
C GLY A 319 -10.64 -17.20 14.62
N THR A 320 -10.98 -17.73 13.45
CA THR A 320 -11.35 -19.16 13.30
C THR A 320 -10.16 -20.10 13.36
N ASN A 321 -8.94 -19.60 13.12
CA ASN A 321 -7.71 -20.38 12.99
C ASN A 321 -7.85 -21.53 12.00
N ALA A 322 -8.53 -21.28 10.88
CA ALA A 322 -8.83 -22.29 9.88
C ALA A 322 -7.54 -22.87 9.24
N VAL A 323 -7.32 -24.16 9.47
CA VAL A 323 -6.28 -25.00 8.88
C VAL A 323 -6.92 -26.26 8.30
N TYR A 324 -6.24 -26.97 7.39
CA TYR A 324 -6.74 -28.24 6.88
C TYR A 324 -7.08 -29.22 8.03
N PRO A 325 -8.21 -29.95 7.98
CA PRO A 325 -9.20 -30.03 6.89
C PRO A 325 -10.42 -29.10 7.06
N ASN A 326 -10.33 -28.03 7.87
CA ASN A 326 -11.44 -27.09 8.06
C ASN A 326 -11.89 -26.51 6.70
N PRO A 327 -13.20 -26.55 6.35
CA PRO A 327 -13.68 -26.06 5.05
C PRO A 327 -13.45 -24.56 4.82
N LEU A 328 -13.31 -23.75 5.88
CA LEU A 328 -12.96 -22.33 5.76
C LEU A 328 -11.51 -22.09 5.35
N TRP A 329 -10.65 -23.12 5.46
CA TRP A 329 -9.23 -23.01 5.10
C TRP A 329 -9.04 -22.63 3.64
N SER A 330 -9.76 -23.26 2.71
CA SER A 330 -9.66 -22.95 1.28
C SER A 330 -10.27 -21.59 0.95
N GLU A 331 -11.29 -21.16 1.69
CA GLU A 331 -11.87 -19.83 1.55
C GLU A 331 -10.84 -18.75 1.92
N TYR A 332 -10.28 -18.78 3.13
CA TYR A 332 -9.25 -17.84 3.55
C TYR A 332 -7.97 -17.97 2.72
N GLY A 333 -7.60 -19.19 2.34
CA GLY A 333 -6.48 -19.45 1.44
C GLY A 333 -6.65 -18.70 0.11
N SER A 334 -7.83 -18.79 -0.51
CA SER A 334 -8.14 -18.05 -1.74
C SER A 334 -8.09 -16.53 -1.57
N GLN A 335 -8.42 -16.03 -0.37
CA GLN A 335 -8.38 -14.60 -0.05
C GLN A 335 -6.95 -14.09 0.11
N TYR A 336 -6.05 -14.81 0.79
CA TYR A 336 -4.74 -14.29 1.17
C TYR A 336 -3.55 -14.85 0.39
N CYS A 337 -3.57 -16.12 0.00
CA CYS A 337 -2.40 -16.78 -0.58
C CYS A 337 -1.94 -16.14 -1.89
N GLY A 338 -0.68 -15.76 -1.93
CA GLY A 338 -0.04 -15.14 -3.08
C GLY A 338 -0.30 -13.65 -3.20
N LEU A 339 -1.06 -13.03 -2.27
CA LEU A 339 -1.14 -11.57 -2.20
C LEU A 339 0.26 -11.00 -1.98
N GLU A 340 0.58 -9.98 -2.75
CA GLU A 340 1.86 -9.31 -2.65
C GLU A 340 1.79 -8.12 -1.69
N ALA A 341 2.83 -7.96 -0.89
CA ALA A 341 3.06 -6.82 -0.05
C ALA A 341 4.37 -6.11 -0.40
N TRP A 342 4.40 -4.80 -0.23
CA TRP A 342 5.65 -4.07 -0.03
C TRP A 342 6.05 -4.23 1.43
N VAL A 343 7.34 -4.40 1.69
CA VAL A 343 7.90 -4.53 3.04
C VAL A 343 9.11 -3.60 3.15
N TYR A 344 9.17 -2.81 4.22
CA TYR A 344 10.19 -1.81 4.50
C TYR A 344 10.80 -2.01 5.88
N ASN A 345 12.12 -2.04 5.94
CA ASN A 345 12.89 -2.07 7.17
C ASN A 345 13.44 -0.66 7.45
N PRO A 346 12.88 0.07 8.43
CA PRO A 346 13.33 1.43 8.73
C PRO A 346 14.75 1.50 9.30
N ALA A 347 15.27 0.42 9.90
CA ALA A 347 16.60 0.42 10.53
C ALA A 347 17.74 0.55 9.51
N ASN A 348 17.53 0.10 8.27
CA ASN A 348 18.54 0.12 7.21
C ASN A 348 18.04 0.73 5.89
N GLY A 349 16.78 1.19 5.83
CA GLY A 349 16.18 1.82 4.66
C GLY A 349 15.87 0.86 3.49
N ARG A 350 16.00 -0.46 3.69
CA ARG A 350 15.74 -1.44 2.63
C ARG A 350 14.25 -1.72 2.47
N ASN A 351 13.85 -1.98 1.22
CA ASN A 351 12.52 -2.47 0.90
C ASN A 351 12.60 -3.66 -0.05
N ILE A 352 11.59 -4.52 0.00
CA ILE A 352 11.39 -5.62 -0.93
C ILE A 352 9.89 -5.84 -1.18
N SER A 353 9.55 -6.46 -2.30
CA SER A 353 8.23 -7.02 -2.53
C SER A 353 8.25 -8.51 -2.19
N MET A 354 7.20 -8.97 -1.51
CA MET A 354 7.06 -10.36 -1.06
C MET A 354 5.63 -10.83 -1.19
N TYR A 355 5.41 -12.14 -1.16
CA TYR A 355 4.07 -12.74 -1.24
C TYR A 355 3.68 -13.41 0.07
N ILE A 356 2.38 -13.39 0.42
CA ILE A 356 1.87 -14.30 1.45
C ILE A 356 2.03 -15.71 0.92
N ILE A 357 2.89 -16.49 1.56
CA ILE A 357 3.08 -17.89 1.21
C ILE A 357 2.71 -18.84 2.35
N ASP A 358 2.53 -18.34 3.56
CA ASP A 358 2.18 -19.15 4.72
C ASP A 358 1.38 -18.32 5.73
N ALA A 359 1.08 -18.90 6.89
CA ALA A 359 0.52 -18.21 8.05
C ALA A 359 1.17 -18.74 9.32
N PHE A 360 1.41 -17.88 10.32
CA PHE A 360 2.04 -18.30 11.58
C PHE A 360 1.10 -18.18 12.78
N GLY A 361 1.33 -19.04 13.78
CA GLY A 361 0.50 -19.17 14.98
C GLY A 361 0.47 -17.89 15.82
N ASN A 362 -0.69 -17.60 16.42
CA ASN A 362 -0.90 -16.36 17.15
C ASN A 362 -0.07 -16.24 18.44
N GLU A 363 0.34 -17.35 19.03
CA GLU A 363 1.21 -17.40 20.22
C GLU A 363 2.59 -16.74 20.00
N TRP A 364 2.99 -16.58 18.74
CA TRP A 364 4.24 -15.93 18.33
C TRP A 364 4.05 -14.47 17.89
N VAL A 365 2.80 -14.01 17.76
CA VAL A 365 2.47 -12.63 17.38
C VAL A 365 2.74 -11.70 18.55
N LYS A 366 3.72 -10.80 18.39
CA LYS A 366 4.06 -9.81 19.45
C LYS A 366 3.35 -8.48 19.25
N THR A 367 2.99 -8.15 18.02
CA THR A 367 2.26 -6.93 17.66
C THR A 367 1.27 -7.20 16.52
N PRO A 368 0.19 -6.41 16.37
CA PRO A 368 -0.83 -6.65 15.34
C PRO A 368 -0.32 -6.72 13.88
N GLY A 369 0.80 -6.04 13.56
CA GLY A 369 1.44 -6.08 12.24
C GLY A 369 2.63 -7.03 12.14
N SER A 370 2.83 -7.94 13.12
CA SER A 370 3.94 -8.90 13.09
C SER A 370 3.82 -9.85 11.90
N ILE A 371 4.95 -10.15 11.29
CA ILE A 371 5.09 -11.09 10.17
C ILE A 371 6.30 -11.98 10.38
N ASP A 372 6.24 -13.19 9.85
CA ASP A 372 7.35 -14.14 9.84
C ASP A 372 7.88 -14.26 8.40
N PHE A 373 9.17 -14.05 8.19
CA PHE A 373 9.77 -14.06 6.85
C PHE A 373 10.37 -15.42 6.52
N MET A 374 10.28 -15.85 5.27
CA MET A 374 11.21 -16.88 4.79
C MET A 374 12.64 -16.40 4.95
N LEU A 375 13.55 -17.31 5.32
CA LEU A 375 14.95 -16.99 5.61
C LEU A 375 15.61 -16.15 4.50
N GLY A 376 15.45 -16.50 3.23
CA GLY A 376 16.03 -15.74 2.12
C GLY A 376 15.51 -14.31 2.02
N ALA A 377 14.22 -14.10 2.30
CA ALA A 377 13.64 -12.78 2.32
C ALA A 377 14.06 -11.96 3.55
N PHE A 378 14.18 -12.61 4.71
CA PHE A 378 14.76 -11.99 5.90
C PHE A 378 16.18 -11.51 5.61
N ILE A 379 17.05 -12.35 5.05
CA ILE A 379 18.44 -12.01 4.71
C ILE A 379 18.48 -10.82 3.76
N THR A 380 17.61 -10.81 2.75
CA THR A 380 17.54 -9.72 1.76
C THR A 380 17.18 -8.39 2.42
N LEU A 381 16.16 -8.39 3.29
CA LEU A 381 15.64 -7.20 3.97
C LEU A 381 16.53 -6.73 5.13
N ALA A 382 17.10 -7.65 5.90
CA ALA A 382 18.06 -7.38 6.99
C ALA A 382 19.42 -6.95 6.44
N GLY A 383 19.79 -7.50 5.28
CA GLY A 383 21.11 -7.35 4.66
C GLY A 383 22.20 -8.25 5.26
N THR A 384 21.84 -9.15 6.17
CA THR A 384 22.77 -10.08 6.84
C THR A 384 22.07 -11.39 7.18
N VAL A 385 22.87 -12.46 7.35
CA VAL A 385 22.37 -13.75 7.82
C VAL A 385 22.14 -13.69 9.34
N PRO A 386 20.95 -14.07 9.85
CA PRO A 386 20.69 -14.05 11.28
C PRO A 386 21.55 -15.07 12.00
N ALA A 387 22.18 -14.65 13.11
CA ALA A 387 23.05 -15.53 13.89
C ALA A 387 22.29 -16.64 14.64
N ASN A 388 21.02 -16.40 14.99
CA ASN A 388 20.14 -17.34 15.67
C ASN A 388 18.67 -16.88 15.55
N LYS A 389 17.74 -17.70 16.06
CA LYS A 389 16.29 -17.47 15.99
C LYS A 389 15.78 -16.27 16.79
N SER A 390 16.57 -15.74 17.72
CA SER A 390 16.21 -14.55 18.49
C SER A 390 16.49 -13.25 17.73
N VAL A 391 17.14 -13.31 16.57
CA VAL A 391 17.36 -12.14 15.71
C VAL A 391 16.07 -11.82 14.97
N VAL A 392 15.53 -10.62 15.21
CA VAL A 392 14.30 -10.10 14.61
C VAL A 392 14.53 -8.71 14.02
N LEU A 393 13.68 -8.30 13.09
CA LEU A 393 13.59 -6.92 12.61
C LEU A 393 12.50 -6.19 13.39
N ASP A 394 12.85 -5.13 14.11
CA ASP A 394 11.88 -4.32 14.84
C ASP A 394 11.32 -3.18 13.96
N GLY A 395 10.04 -2.86 14.15
CA GLY A 395 9.36 -1.76 13.46
C GLY A 395 9.23 -1.91 11.95
N VAL A 396 9.23 -3.14 11.42
CA VAL A 396 8.97 -3.40 10.00
C VAL A 396 7.63 -2.82 9.59
N GLN A 397 7.59 -2.16 8.44
CA GLN A 397 6.37 -1.63 7.85
C GLN A 397 6.01 -2.42 6.60
N TRP A 398 4.74 -2.75 6.41
CA TRP A 398 4.29 -3.44 5.21
C TRP A 398 2.84 -3.15 4.87
N GLY A 399 2.47 -3.40 3.62
CA GLY A 399 1.08 -3.26 3.17
C GLY A 399 0.87 -3.95 1.82
N PHE A 400 -0.37 -4.36 1.56
CA PHE A 400 -0.69 -5.01 0.29
C PHE A 400 -0.56 -4.03 -0.87
N THR A 401 0.00 -4.52 -1.98
CA THR A 401 0.09 -3.76 -3.24
C THR A 401 -1.16 -3.93 -4.11
N GLY A 402 -2.02 -4.89 -3.77
CA GLY A 402 -3.14 -5.33 -4.59
C GLY A 402 -2.74 -6.31 -5.71
N ARG A 403 -1.46 -6.70 -5.81
CA ARG A 403 -0.99 -7.74 -6.75
C ARG A 403 -1.16 -9.13 -6.13
N ARG A 404 -1.30 -10.16 -7.00
CA ARG A 404 -1.31 -11.56 -6.59
C ARG A 404 -0.43 -12.38 -7.54
N SER A 405 0.38 -13.26 -6.97
CA SER A 405 1.14 -14.26 -7.72
C SER A 405 0.31 -15.52 -7.93
N GLN A 406 0.14 -15.95 -9.19
CA GLN A 406 -0.50 -17.24 -9.51
C GLN A 406 0.37 -18.43 -9.07
N LYS A 407 1.70 -18.25 -9.01
CA LYS A 407 2.62 -19.26 -8.51
C LYS A 407 2.34 -19.59 -7.04
N TYR A 408 2.03 -18.56 -6.25
CA TYR A 408 1.75 -18.66 -4.81
C TYR A 408 0.26 -18.53 -4.49
N SER A 409 -0.64 -18.71 -5.46
CA SER A 409 -2.07 -18.79 -5.15
C SER A 409 -2.35 -20.03 -4.30
N PHE A 410 -3.51 -20.07 -3.63
CA PHE A 410 -3.92 -21.28 -2.90
C PHE A 410 -3.94 -22.51 -3.82
N GLY A 411 -3.21 -23.56 -3.45
CA GLY A 411 -3.00 -24.76 -4.28
C GLY A 411 -2.16 -24.52 -5.55
N GLY A 412 -1.40 -23.43 -5.59
CA GLY A 412 -0.50 -23.09 -6.69
C GLY A 412 0.70 -24.04 -6.79
N VAL A 413 1.58 -23.78 -7.76
CA VAL A 413 2.76 -24.64 -7.99
C VAL A 413 3.88 -24.41 -6.97
N GLY A 414 3.87 -23.29 -6.23
CA GLY A 414 4.88 -22.97 -5.23
C GLY A 414 6.29 -22.84 -5.81
N ASP A 415 7.29 -23.02 -4.97
CA ASP A 415 8.69 -23.19 -5.38
C ASP A 415 8.98 -24.69 -5.51
N THR A 416 8.75 -25.22 -6.72
CA THR A 416 9.08 -26.60 -7.07
C THR A 416 10.42 -26.64 -7.79
N GLY A 417 11.52 -26.72 -7.02
CA GLY A 417 12.84 -27.00 -7.56
C GLY A 417 13.94 -26.24 -6.85
N LEU A 418 14.96 -26.99 -6.41
CA LEU A 418 16.16 -26.56 -5.70
C LEU A 418 16.69 -25.23 -6.24
N ALA A 419 16.26 -24.11 -5.66
CA ALA A 419 16.97 -22.86 -5.83
C ALA A 419 18.26 -23.01 -5.03
N ALA A 420 19.33 -23.40 -5.72
CA ALA A 420 20.67 -23.47 -5.13
C ALA A 420 20.93 -22.18 -4.36
N ASN A 421 21.36 -22.32 -3.10
CA ASN A 421 21.70 -21.19 -2.25
C ASN A 421 22.68 -20.27 -3.03
N PRO A 422 22.29 -19.03 -3.39
CA PRO A 422 23.16 -18.14 -4.15
C PRO A 422 24.42 -17.72 -3.37
N TRP A 423 24.52 -18.10 -2.09
CA TRP A 423 25.65 -17.83 -1.21
C TRP A 423 26.52 -19.07 -0.94
N ASP A 424 26.16 -20.25 -1.47
CA ASP A 424 27.04 -21.42 -1.40
C ASP A 424 28.10 -21.36 -2.50
N SER A 425 29.10 -20.52 -2.28
CA SER A 425 30.30 -20.43 -3.13
C SER A 425 31.32 -21.54 -2.84
N SER A 426 30.94 -22.59 -2.11
CA SER A 426 31.87 -23.66 -1.69
C SER A 426 31.80 -24.95 -2.50
N ALA A 427 30.86 -25.09 -3.45
CA ALA A 427 30.68 -26.32 -4.23
C ALA A 427 31.08 -26.18 -5.71
N SER A 428 32.37 -25.97 -6.01
CA SER A 428 32.99 -26.45 -7.26
C SER A 428 34.53 -26.38 -7.21
N THR A 429 35.14 -27.21 -6.36
CA THR A 429 36.50 -27.71 -6.60
C THR A 429 36.55 -29.19 -6.25
N SER A 430 36.22 -30.03 -7.23
CA SER A 430 36.66 -31.43 -7.30
C SER A 430 36.60 -31.89 -8.74
#